data_AF-A0A1W2M1K5-F1
#
_entry.id   AF-A0A1W2M1K5-F1
#
_cell.length_a   1.000
_cell.length_b   1.000
_cell.length_c   1.000
_cell.angle_alpha   90.00
_cell.angle_beta   90.00
_cell.angle_gamma   90.00
#
_symmetry.space_group_name_H-M   'P 1'
#
loop_
_entity.id
_entity.type
_entity.pdbx_description
1 polymer ?
#
loop_
_entity_poly.entity_id
_entity_poly.type
_entity_poly.pdbx_seq_one_letter_code
_entity_poly.pdbx_strand_id
1 'polypeptide(L)'
;MSFVSSLIALAVVFATTWLLQAGAPRSASAWWSHQAETASLVWHQDWRVFTRAPIGADTVVYDARQLTLVTLYATSSGNRWGLSRIAYSQWMETAALKKSVPADRWTACPADAIEQCRPAMAAARAFPVVNPTRDGTICGKVVLSQETPRPWRDAEPAVARTRLINAVALLDVTCVR
;
A
#
# COMPACT_ATOMS: atom_id res chain seq x y z
N MET A 1 34.94 12.92 -27.89
CA MET A 1 34.78 12.95 -26.42
C MET A 1 33.35 13.21 -25.93
N SER A 2 32.29 13.08 -26.74
CA SER A 2 30.93 13.50 -26.32
C SER A 2 30.01 12.35 -25.86
N PHE A 3 30.08 11.18 -26.51
CA PHE A 3 29.12 10.09 -26.24
C PHE A 3 29.45 9.28 -24.97
N VAL A 4 30.72 8.87 -24.80
CA VAL A 4 31.16 8.06 -23.65
C VAL A 4 31.01 8.84 -22.34
N SER A 5 31.38 10.13 -22.34
CA SER A 5 31.21 10.99 -21.17
C SER A 5 29.75 11.20 -20.80
N SER A 6 28.86 11.29 -21.79
CA SER A 6 27.41 11.38 -21.56
C SER A 6 26.85 10.07 -20.98
N LEU A 7 27.29 8.91 -21.47
CA LEU A 7 26.91 7.61 -20.91
C LEU A 7 27.40 7.43 -19.47
N ILE A 8 28.64 7.84 -19.17
CA ILE A 8 29.19 7.77 -17.82
C ILE A 8 28.41 8.70 -16.88
N ALA A 9 28.15 9.95 -17.29
CA ALA A 9 27.35 10.88 -16.50
C ALA A 9 25.94 10.33 -16.23
N LEU A 10 25.29 9.77 -17.24
CA LEU A 10 23.98 9.14 -17.11
C LEU A 10 24.02 7.92 -16.17
N ALA A 11 25.04 7.07 -16.29
CA ALA A 11 25.23 5.92 -15.41
C ALA A 11 25.47 6.33 -13.96
N VAL A 12 26.24 7.40 -13.71
CA VAL A 12 26.46 7.95 -12.37
C VAL A 12 25.15 8.50 -11.79
N VAL A 13 24.36 9.22 -12.59
CA VAL A 13 23.03 9.69 -12.16
C VAL A 13 22.10 8.51 -11.85
N PHE A 14 22.06 7.47 -12.68
CA PHE A 14 21.25 6.28 -12.40
C PHE A 14 21.74 5.51 -11.17
N ALA A 15 23.05 5.36 -10.97
CA ALA A 15 23.60 4.66 -9.82
C ALA A 15 23.34 5.41 -8.51
N THR A 16 23.53 6.74 -8.50
CA THR A 16 23.27 7.58 -7.32
C THR A 16 21.77 7.62 -6.98
N THR A 17 20.92 7.76 -7.99
CA THR A 17 19.45 7.73 -7.79
C THR A 17 18.96 6.36 -7.33
N TRP A 18 19.54 5.26 -7.83
CA TRP A 18 19.20 3.90 -7.38
C TRP A 18 19.62 3.66 -5.93
N LEU A 19 20.82 4.09 -5.53
CA LEU A 19 21.30 3.98 -4.15
C LEU A 19 20.46 4.78 -3.14
N LEU A 20 20.00 5.97 -3.53
CA LEU A 20 19.09 6.77 -2.70
C LEU A 20 17.70 6.12 -2.56
N GLN A 21 17.27 5.34 -3.55
CA GLN A 21 15.92 4.76 -3.60
C GLN A 21 15.83 3.32 -3.09
N ALA A 22 16.90 2.53 -3.15
CA ALA A 22 16.93 1.15 -2.64
C ALA A 22 16.64 1.07 -1.12
N GLY A 23 16.60 2.22 -0.46
CA GLY A 23 16.45 2.33 0.98
C GLY A 23 17.78 2.00 1.64
N ALA A 24 18.07 2.67 2.75
CA ALA A 24 19.12 2.18 3.61
C ALA A 24 18.78 0.73 4.01
N PRO A 25 19.76 -0.19 4.09
CA PRO A 25 19.52 -1.55 4.56
C PRO A 25 18.67 -1.52 5.84
N ARG A 26 17.82 -2.53 6.10
CA ARG A 26 17.02 -2.57 7.36
C ARG A 26 17.88 -2.57 8.64
N SER A 27 19.20 -2.73 8.50
CA SER A 27 20.21 -2.58 9.55
C SER A 27 20.84 -1.18 9.64
N ALA A 28 20.38 -0.22 8.85
CA ALA A 28 20.93 1.12 8.83
C ALA A 28 20.48 1.89 10.07
N SER A 29 21.39 2.68 10.62
CA SER A 29 21.13 3.49 11.81
C SER A 29 19.98 4.48 11.57
N ALA A 30 19.33 4.92 12.65
CA ALA A 30 18.21 5.86 12.62
C ALA A 30 18.50 7.16 11.83
N TRP A 31 19.77 7.54 11.69
CA TRP A 31 20.20 8.66 10.85
C TRP A 31 19.97 8.40 9.36
N TRP A 32 20.29 7.20 8.87
CA TRP A 32 20.12 6.84 7.47
C TRP A 32 18.64 6.71 7.08
N SER A 33 17.79 6.20 7.96
CA SER A 33 16.34 6.17 7.73
C SER A 33 15.76 7.58 7.60
N HIS A 34 16.21 8.52 8.45
CA HIS A 34 15.76 9.91 8.40
C HIS A 34 16.20 10.63 7.12
N GLN A 35 17.41 10.35 6.62
CA GLN A 35 17.90 10.90 5.35
C GLN A 35 17.14 10.31 4.16
N ALA A 36 16.81 9.02 4.17
CA ALA A 36 16.02 8.37 3.12
C ALA A 36 14.58 8.93 3.07
N GLU A 37 13.95 9.13 4.23
CA GLU A 37 12.64 9.80 4.32
C GLU A 37 12.70 11.23 3.76
N THR A 38 13.73 12.00 4.12
CA THR A 38 13.90 13.39 3.63
C THR A 38 14.17 13.43 2.11
N ALA A 39 15.00 12.52 1.59
CA ALA A 39 15.29 12.42 0.17
C ALA A 39 14.04 12.06 -0.65
N SER A 40 13.13 11.27 -0.09
CA SER A 40 11.86 10.94 -0.74
C SER A 40 10.94 12.16 -0.95
N LEU A 41 11.07 13.22 -0.14
CA LEU A 41 10.30 14.46 -0.28
C LEU A 41 10.74 15.30 -1.49
N VAL A 42 12.05 15.32 -1.79
CA VAL A 42 12.63 16.11 -2.89
C VAL A 42 12.58 15.33 -4.21
N TRP A 43 12.80 14.01 -4.14
CA TRP A 43 12.81 13.13 -5.31
C TRP A 43 11.69 12.09 -5.21
N HIS A 44 10.45 12.57 -5.21
CA HIS A 44 9.26 11.73 -5.20
C HIS A 44 9.09 11.01 -6.55
N GLN A 45 9.80 9.90 -6.73
CA GLN A 45 9.52 8.92 -7.79
C GLN A 45 8.17 8.22 -7.59
N ASP A 46 7.46 8.55 -6.49
CA ASP A 46 6.13 8.02 -6.25
C ASP A 46 5.02 8.71 -7.05
N TRP A 47 5.30 9.81 -7.79
CA TRP A 47 4.33 10.51 -8.66
C TRP A 47 2.89 10.46 -8.11
N ARG A 48 2.70 10.64 -6.80
CA ARG A 48 1.43 10.29 -6.12
C ARG A 48 0.26 11.11 -6.64
N VAL A 49 0.59 12.27 -7.22
CA VAL A 49 -0.31 13.20 -7.92
C VAL A 49 -0.84 12.61 -9.23
N PHE A 50 -0.08 11.77 -9.92
CA PHE A 50 -0.43 11.14 -11.20
C PHE A 50 -0.96 9.71 -11.04
N THR A 51 -0.69 9.05 -9.91
CA THR A 51 -1.42 7.85 -9.51
C THR A 51 -2.81 8.26 -9.02
N ARG A 52 -3.86 7.58 -9.52
CA ARG A 52 -5.29 7.84 -9.24
C ARG A 52 -5.50 8.66 -7.95
N ALA A 53 -5.80 9.95 -8.11
CA ALA A 53 -6.11 10.81 -6.98
C ALA A 53 -7.20 10.16 -6.12
N PRO A 54 -7.18 10.31 -4.79
CA PRO A 54 -8.14 9.68 -3.89
C PRO A 54 -9.48 10.41 -4.03
N ILE A 55 -10.19 10.19 -5.13
CA ILE A 55 -11.44 10.88 -5.45
C ILE A 55 -12.65 10.10 -4.89
N GLY A 56 -12.50 8.81 -4.61
CA GLY A 56 -13.59 7.95 -4.16
C GLY A 56 -13.22 6.98 -3.06
N ALA A 57 -14.25 6.32 -2.50
CA ALA A 57 -14.10 5.21 -1.59
C ALA A 57 -13.25 4.10 -2.24
N ASP A 58 -12.30 3.57 -1.49
CA ASP A 58 -11.40 2.53 -1.95
C ASP A 58 -11.36 1.40 -0.93
N THR A 59 -10.87 0.24 -1.36
CA THR A 59 -10.70 -0.91 -0.50
C THR A 59 -9.25 -1.34 -0.54
N VAL A 60 -8.63 -1.42 0.63
CA VAL A 60 -7.23 -1.82 0.80
C VAL A 60 -7.13 -3.04 1.70
N VAL A 61 -6.00 -3.74 1.62
CA VAL A 61 -5.77 -5.00 2.31
C VAL A 61 -4.65 -4.85 3.34
N TYR A 62 -4.89 -5.29 4.56
CA TYR A 62 -3.90 -5.40 5.62
C TYR A 62 -3.67 -6.86 6.02
N ASP A 63 -2.46 -7.19 6.46
CA ASP A 63 -2.19 -8.47 7.14
C ASP A 63 -2.91 -8.48 8.49
N ALA A 64 -3.64 -9.55 8.82
CA ALA A 64 -4.45 -9.57 10.03
C ALA A 64 -3.63 -9.62 11.34
N ARG A 65 -2.36 -10.06 11.30
CA ARG A 65 -1.51 -10.14 12.50
C ARG A 65 -0.77 -8.84 12.76
N GLN A 66 -0.10 -8.33 11.73
CA GLN A 66 0.79 -7.18 11.83
C GLN A 66 0.08 -5.86 11.53
N LEU A 67 -1.10 -5.90 10.90
CA LEU A 67 -1.82 -4.74 10.36
C LEU A 67 -0.95 -3.90 9.41
N THR A 68 -0.01 -4.54 8.74
CA THR A 68 0.80 -3.95 7.69
C THR A 68 0.04 -3.96 6.38
N LEU A 69 0.18 -2.91 5.58
CA LEU A 69 -0.49 -2.80 4.29
C LEU A 69 0.08 -3.83 3.31
N VAL A 70 -0.77 -4.68 2.77
CA VAL A 70 -0.42 -5.71 1.77
C VAL A 70 -0.49 -5.15 0.35
N THR A 71 -1.48 -4.28 0.09
CA THR A 71 -1.66 -3.65 -1.22
C THR A 71 -0.53 -2.66 -1.50
N LEU A 72 0.21 -2.89 -2.59
CA LEU A 72 1.28 -2.00 -3.02
C LEU A 72 0.75 -0.86 -3.87
N TYR A 73 1.30 0.33 -3.65
CA TYR A 73 1.13 1.44 -4.60
C TYR A 73 1.93 1.19 -5.87
N ALA A 74 1.40 1.61 -7.02
CA ALA A 74 2.00 1.37 -8.33
C ALA A 74 3.45 1.87 -8.44
N THR A 75 3.79 2.94 -7.73
CA THR A 75 5.11 3.56 -7.77
C THR A 75 6.02 3.17 -6.59
N SER A 76 5.51 2.36 -5.66
CA SER A 76 6.29 1.97 -4.47
C SER A 76 7.56 1.20 -4.87
N SER A 77 8.59 1.27 -4.02
CA SER A 77 9.80 0.47 -4.18
C SER A 77 9.51 -1.03 -4.24
N GLY A 78 8.48 -1.49 -3.51
CA GLY A 78 7.98 -2.87 -3.56
C GLY A 78 7.42 -3.27 -4.93
N ASN A 79 6.88 -2.32 -5.69
CA ASN A 79 6.47 -2.51 -7.09
C ASN A 79 7.59 -2.14 -8.09
N ARG A 80 8.84 -2.02 -7.62
CA ARG A 80 10.02 -1.61 -8.41
C ARG A 80 9.74 -0.32 -9.20
N TRP A 81 9.08 0.65 -8.56
CA TRP A 81 8.72 1.94 -9.16
C TRP A 81 7.88 1.80 -10.46
N GLY A 82 7.03 0.77 -10.53
CA GLY A 82 6.15 0.52 -11.68
C GLY A 82 6.70 -0.49 -12.69
N LEU A 83 7.94 -0.96 -12.54
CA LEU A 83 8.50 -2.02 -13.38
C LEU A 83 7.86 -3.38 -13.08
N SER A 84 7.34 -3.58 -11.87
CA SER A 84 6.52 -4.74 -11.55
C SER A 84 5.04 -4.43 -11.80
N ARG A 85 4.27 -5.45 -12.18
CA ARG A 85 2.81 -5.39 -12.31
C ARG A 85 2.08 -5.92 -11.08
N ILE A 86 2.80 -6.25 -10.00
CA ILE A 86 2.21 -6.86 -8.81
C ILE A 86 1.15 -5.97 -8.15
N ALA A 87 1.37 -4.64 -8.11
CA ALA A 87 0.38 -3.70 -7.59
C ALA A 87 -0.95 -3.76 -8.37
N TYR A 88 -0.89 -3.95 -9.69
CA TYR A 88 -2.09 -4.10 -10.51
C TYR A 88 -2.79 -5.44 -10.29
N SER A 89 -2.02 -6.53 -10.13
CA SER A 89 -2.56 -7.85 -9.73
C SER A 89 -3.30 -7.76 -8.40
N GLN A 90 -2.64 -7.19 -7.38
CA GLN A 90 -3.22 -7.00 -6.06
C GLN A 90 -4.47 -6.12 -6.10
N TRP A 91 -4.53 -5.12 -6.96
CA TRP A 91 -5.74 -4.31 -7.14
C TRP A 91 -6.91 -5.14 -7.70
N MET A 92 -6.67 -5.98 -8.71
CA MET A 92 -7.67 -6.91 -9.25
C MET A 92 -8.12 -7.95 -8.21
N GLU A 93 -7.16 -8.54 -7.49
CA GLU A 93 -7.43 -9.49 -6.41
C GLU A 93 -8.27 -8.85 -5.30
N THR A 94 -7.94 -7.62 -4.89
CA THR A 94 -8.69 -6.87 -3.87
C THR A 94 -10.13 -6.61 -4.32
N ALA A 95 -10.33 -6.22 -5.58
CA ALA A 95 -11.66 -6.02 -6.14
C ALA A 95 -12.47 -7.33 -6.19
N ALA A 96 -11.84 -8.45 -6.57
CA ALA A 96 -12.47 -9.76 -6.58
C ALA A 96 -12.86 -10.23 -5.17
N LEU A 97 -11.96 -10.09 -4.20
CA LEU A 97 -12.21 -10.42 -2.79
C LEU A 97 -13.35 -9.57 -2.22
N LYS A 98 -13.32 -8.25 -2.44
CA LYS A 98 -14.38 -7.32 -2.00
C LYS A 98 -15.75 -7.75 -2.49
N LYS A 99 -15.87 -8.13 -3.77
CA LYS A 99 -17.14 -8.57 -4.37
C LYS A 99 -17.68 -9.85 -3.72
N SER A 100 -16.80 -10.70 -3.22
CA SER A 100 -17.14 -11.95 -2.55
C SER A 100 -17.54 -11.78 -1.08
N VAL A 101 -17.32 -10.60 -0.47
CA VAL A 101 -17.66 -10.36 0.94
C VAL A 101 -19.14 -9.96 1.08
N PRO A 102 -19.95 -10.75 1.81
CA PRO A 102 -21.33 -10.39 2.10
C PRO A 102 -21.45 -9.10 2.94
N ALA A 103 -22.55 -8.37 2.80
CA ALA A 103 -22.75 -7.09 3.49
C ALA A 103 -22.73 -7.21 5.03
N ASP A 104 -23.22 -8.31 5.59
CA ASP A 104 -23.25 -8.61 7.03
C ASP A 104 -21.86 -8.90 7.63
N ARG A 105 -20.83 -9.07 6.80
CA ARG A 105 -19.45 -9.31 7.24
C ARG A 105 -18.62 -8.03 7.39
N TRP A 106 -19.15 -6.89 6.95
CA TRP A 106 -18.53 -5.60 7.18
C TRP A 106 -18.89 -5.08 8.56
N THR A 107 -17.88 -4.84 9.38
CA THR A 107 -18.03 -4.24 10.72
C THR A 107 -17.66 -2.77 10.63
N ALA A 108 -18.56 -1.89 11.08
CA ALA A 108 -18.29 -0.45 11.12
C ALA A 108 -17.11 -0.15 12.05
N CYS A 109 -16.16 0.64 11.56
CA CYS A 109 -15.02 1.13 12.31
C CYS A 109 -14.55 2.48 11.74
N PRO A 110 -15.18 3.59 12.14
CA PRO A 110 -14.70 4.92 11.80
C PRO A 110 -13.38 5.21 12.53
N ALA A 111 -12.26 5.23 11.80
CA ALA A 111 -10.93 5.35 12.39
C ALA A 111 -9.90 6.00 11.44
N ASP A 112 -8.87 6.62 12.01
CA ASP A 112 -7.73 7.18 11.26
C ASP A 112 -6.62 6.15 10.99
N ALA A 113 -6.56 5.12 11.82
CA ALA A 113 -5.54 4.09 11.77
C ALA A 113 -6.16 2.70 11.97
N ILE A 114 -5.68 1.71 11.23
CA ILE A 114 -6.24 0.35 11.24
C ILE A 114 -6.11 -0.31 12.63
N GLU A 115 -5.11 0.10 13.41
CA GLU A 115 -4.88 -0.32 14.79
C GLU A 115 -6.05 0.06 15.71
N GLN A 116 -6.73 1.17 15.43
CA GLN A 116 -7.91 1.61 16.18
C GLN A 116 -9.12 0.68 15.92
N CYS A 117 -9.11 -0.08 14.82
CA CYS A 117 -10.14 -1.07 14.50
C CYS A 117 -9.92 -2.43 15.15
N ARG A 118 -8.88 -2.62 15.97
CA ARG A 118 -8.64 -3.90 16.68
C ARG A 118 -9.86 -4.43 17.45
N PRO A 119 -10.63 -3.61 18.18
CA PRO A 119 -11.83 -4.09 18.86
C PRO A 119 -12.89 -4.63 17.89
N ALA A 120 -13.11 -3.94 16.77
CA ALA A 120 -14.03 -4.39 15.73
C ALA A 120 -13.57 -5.70 15.08
N MET A 121 -12.27 -5.84 14.82
CA MET A 121 -11.69 -7.07 14.28
C MET A 121 -11.74 -8.24 15.26
N ALA A 122 -11.59 -8.00 16.56
CA ALA A 122 -11.69 -9.03 17.59
C ALA A 122 -13.13 -9.58 17.73
N ALA A 123 -14.13 -8.73 17.50
CA ALA A 123 -15.54 -9.13 17.49
C ALA A 123 -15.96 -9.78 16.15
N ALA A 124 -15.24 -9.50 15.06
CA ALA A 124 -15.55 -10.00 13.72
C ALA A 124 -15.13 -11.47 13.54
N ARG A 125 -16.01 -12.27 12.93
CA ARG A 125 -15.68 -13.64 12.53
C ARG A 125 -15.07 -13.64 11.14
N ALA A 126 -13.87 -14.23 11.01
CA ALA A 126 -13.20 -14.40 9.73
C ALA A 126 -14.10 -15.13 8.72
N PHE A 127 -14.33 -14.53 7.56
CA PHE A 127 -15.10 -15.11 6.47
C PHE A 127 -14.18 -15.85 5.51
N PRO A 128 -14.37 -17.17 5.30
CA PRO A 128 -13.55 -17.93 4.38
C PRO A 128 -13.89 -17.53 2.94
N VAL A 129 -12.87 -17.25 2.13
CA VAL A 129 -13.03 -16.87 0.73
C VAL A 129 -11.87 -17.42 -0.10
N VAL A 130 -12.14 -17.75 -1.36
CA VAL A 130 -11.10 -18.17 -2.31
C VAL A 130 -10.69 -16.97 -3.14
N ASN A 131 -9.40 -16.71 -3.25
CA ASN A 131 -8.86 -15.76 -4.21
C ASN A 131 -8.91 -16.41 -5.60
N PRO A 132 -9.75 -15.91 -6.54
CA PRO A 132 -9.95 -16.58 -7.83
C PRO A 132 -8.78 -16.36 -8.81
N THR A 133 -7.83 -15.49 -8.47
CA THR A 133 -6.68 -15.18 -9.33
C THR A 133 -5.66 -16.31 -9.25
N ARG A 134 -5.28 -16.84 -10.41
CA ARG A 134 -4.18 -17.81 -10.55
C ARG A 134 -2.88 -17.17 -10.08
N ASP A 135 -2.09 -17.89 -9.28
CA ASP A 135 -0.87 -17.36 -8.65
C ASP A 135 -1.13 -16.10 -7.79
N GLY A 136 -2.31 -16.04 -7.14
CA GLY A 136 -2.74 -14.93 -6.29
C GLY A 136 -1.74 -14.63 -5.16
N THR A 137 -1.59 -13.35 -4.86
CA THR A 137 -0.62 -12.83 -3.89
C THR A 137 -1.24 -12.52 -2.53
N ILE A 138 -2.56 -12.29 -2.48
CA ILE A 138 -3.31 -12.06 -1.24
C ILE A 138 -3.85 -13.39 -0.75
N CYS A 139 -3.17 -13.97 0.25
CA CYS A 139 -3.49 -15.27 0.84
C CYS A 139 -3.40 -15.22 2.37
N GLY A 140 -4.10 -16.13 3.05
CA GLY A 140 -4.13 -16.26 4.50
C GLY A 140 -5.11 -15.29 5.18
N LYS A 141 -4.88 -15.01 6.46
CA LYS A 141 -5.75 -14.13 7.24
C LYS A 141 -5.45 -12.67 6.93
N VAL A 142 -6.40 -11.98 6.34
CA VAL A 142 -6.27 -10.58 5.93
C VAL A 142 -7.47 -9.76 6.38
N VAL A 143 -7.29 -8.44 6.43
CA VAL A 143 -8.33 -7.48 6.74
C VAL A 143 -8.55 -6.60 5.53
N LEU A 144 -9.77 -6.62 4.99
CA LEU A 144 -10.20 -5.60 4.05
C LEU A 144 -10.65 -4.36 4.82
N SER A 145 -10.18 -3.21 4.41
CA SER A 145 -10.58 -1.91 4.93
C SER A 145 -11.27 -1.11 3.84
N GLN A 146 -12.48 -0.60 4.10
CA GLN A 146 -13.13 0.38 3.25
C GLN A 146 -12.78 1.78 3.73
N GLU A 147 -12.13 2.56 2.87
CA GLU A 147 -11.60 3.87 3.21
C GLU A 147 -12.18 4.94 2.29
N THR A 148 -12.60 6.07 2.84
CA THR A 148 -12.99 7.26 2.07
C THR A 148 -11.97 8.38 2.19
N PRO A 149 -11.75 9.17 1.13
CA PRO A 149 -10.91 10.37 1.24
C PRO A 149 -11.48 11.33 2.27
N ARG A 150 -10.62 11.94 3.10
CA ARG A 150 -11.07 13.07 3.92
C ARG A 150 -11.28 14.28 3.01
N PRO A 151 -12.35 15.07 3.20
CA PRO A 151 -12.53 16.32 2.49
C PRO A 151 -11.30 17.21 2.72
N TRP A 152 -10.84 17.92 1.68
CA TRP A 152 -9.61 18.72 1.76
C TRP A 152 -9.64 19.74 2.91
N ARG A 153 -10.83 20.28 3.23
CA ARG A 153 -11.06 21.23 4.32
C ARG A 153 -10.73 20.66 5.70
N ASP A 154 -10.88 19.35 5.85
CA ASP A 154 -10.74 18.63 7.11
C ASP A 154 -9.45 17.78 7.13
N ALA A 155 -8.67 17.83 6.05
CA ALA A 155 -7.37 17.19 5.95
C ALA A 155 -6.33 18.08 6.65
N GLU A 156 -6.19 17.91 7.97
CA GLU A 156 -5.09 18.53 8.69
C GLU A 156 -3.74 18.00 8.18
N PRO A 157 -2.76 18.86 7.86
CA PRO A 157 -1.42 18.43 7.45
C PRO A 157 -0.68 17.63 8.54
N ALA A 158 -1.18 17.67 9.80
CA ALA A 158 -0.61 16.96 10.94
C ALA A 158 -0.96 15.46 10.98
N VAL A 159 -2.04 15.02 10.33
CA VAL A 159 -2.43 13.61 10.29
C VAL A 159 -1.89 13.00 9.00
N ALA A 160 -0.88 12.14 9.12
CA ALA A 160 -0.18 11.52 7.98
C ALA A 160 -1.07 10.67 7.03
N ARG A 161 -2.36 10.52 7.32
CA ARG A 161 -3.34 9.73 6.56
C ARG A 161 -4.44 10.64 6.01
N THR A 162 -4.56 10.67 4.68
CA THR A 162 -5.57 11.46 3.94
C THR A 162 -6.92 10.75 3.78
N ARG A 163 -7.12 9.62 4.46
CA ARG A 163 -8.29 8.75 4.32
C ARG A 163 -8.81 8.31 5.68
N LEU A 164 -10.12 8.21 5.80
CA LEU A 164 -10.84 7.68 6.95
C LEU A 164 -11.26 6.23 6.66
N ILE A 165 -10.94 5.31 7.57
CA ILE A 165 -11.48 3.95 7.56
C ILE A 165 -12.93 4.03 8.02
N ASN A 166 -13.85 3.41 7.30
CA ASN A 166 -15.28 3.38 7.65
C ASN A 166 -15.73 2.02 8.17
N ALA A 167 -15.20 0.95 7.56
CA ALA A 167 -15.57 -0.41 7.88
C ALA A 167 -14.43 -1.38 7.56
N VAL A 168 -14.39 -2.48 8.30
CA VAL A 168 -13.43 -3.56 8.13
C VAL A 168 -14.13 -4.90 7.97
N ALA A 169 -13.53 -5.81 7.20
CA ALA A 169 -13.96 -7.20 7.10
C ALA A 169 -12.76 -8.13 7.26
N LEU A 170 -12.87 -9.09 8.16
CA LEU A 170 -11.83 -10.10 8.40
C LEU A 170 -12.06 -11.29 7.48
N LEU A 171 -11.04 -11.66 6.72
CA LEU A 171 -11.09 -12.76 5.75
C LEU A 171 -10.07 -13.85 6.07
N ASP A 172 -10.41 -15.08 5.71
CA ASP A 172 -9.46 -16.20 5.63
C ASP A 172 -9.37 -16.62 4.15
N VAL A 173 -8.30 -16.19 3.48
CA VAL A 173 -8.18 -16.26 2.03
C VAL A 173 -7.37 -17.47 1.61
N THR A 174 -7.97 -18.36 0.83
CA THR A 174 -7.25 -19.48 0.21
C THR A 174 -6.90 -19.14 -1.22
N CYS A 175 -5.64 -19.32 -1.61
CA CYS A 175 -5.17 -19.10 -2.98
C CYS A 175 -5.16 -20.40 -3.77
N VAL A 176 -5.64 -20.33 -5.01
CA VAL A 176 -5.49 -21.42 -5.99
C VAL A 176 -4.08 -21.35 -6.57
N ARG A 177 -3.32 -22.44 -6.43
CA ARG A 177 -2.03 -22.62 -7.09
C ARG A 177 -2.23 -23.18 -8.49
#